data_AF-G2GG02-F1
#
_entry.id   AF-G2GG02-F1
#
_cell.length_a   1.000
_cell.length_b   1.000
_cell.length_c   1.000
_cell.angle_alpha   90.00
_cell.angle_beta   90.00
_cell.angle_gamma   90.00
#
_symmetry.space_group_name_H-M   'P 1'
#
loop_
_entity.id
_entity.type
_entity.pdbx_description
1 polymer ?
#
loop_
_entity_poly.entity_id
_entity_poly.type
_entity_poly.pdbx_seq_one_letter_code
_entity_poly.pdbx_strand_id
1 'polypeptide(L)'
;MTDYLPQVATVPFPMPRPEDLPDDAPAIAAAAPSVLALPAGEVARPASRTGVAELLAAARTARTELGRVSSTLVGDDPGESRPNRDNDLAFGIERHLGDPLALFVQAALNAHIGILEIAEERGTGLDQASWCDLVKGFDTLLLWLAEPTRLPAPLPVPGCAGSGRPEPLDGLRRWVRGHHVFMVLSQGGTLALNSLAAAADTRDEEGAATAAGVASRVMWACRAALAFAGDASPGQYQAEIRPTLMPPVAPPQMSGLRWRDHEALVVALTESRGAWSWLAERRPGALEDFRTALDATYEAHKGVCGHFVGSQSPSLLATSRSHRPAVGVIEQFHRLRAGTLPAPPGAGPHR
;
A
#
# COMPACT_ATOMS: atom_id res chain seq x y z
N MET A 1 20.55 6.33 -13.39
CA MET A 1 21.22 5.02 -13.49
C MET A 1 20.77 4.23 -12.27
N THR A 2 19.95 3.19 -12.47
CA THR A 2 19.19 2.48 -11.44
C THR A 2 19.84 1.14 -11.04
N ASP A 3 21.15 1.02 -11.26
CA ASP A 3 21.96 -0.19 -11.11
C ASP A 3 22.03 -0.72 -9.66
N TYR A 4 21.56 0.04 -8.69
CA TYR A 4 21.42 -0.41 -7.30
C TYR A 4 20.19 -1.30 -7.08
N LEU A 5 19.14 -1.18 -7.91
CA LEU A 5 17.85 -1.85 -7.68
C LEU A 5 17.97 -3.37 -7.53
N PRO A 6 18.72 -4.11 -8.38
CA PRO A 6 18.89 -5.55 -8.22
C PRO A 6 19.56 -5.97 -6.91
N GLN A 7 20.24 -5.06 -6.21
CA GLN A 7 20.90 -5.33 -4.93
C GLN A 7 19.95 -5.21 -3.74
N VAL A 8 18.78 -4.57 -3.94
CA VAL A 8 17.87 -4.19 -2.84
C VAL A 8 16.44 -4.69 -3.01
N ALA A 9 16.03 -5.03 -4.22
CA ALA A 9 14.71 -5.59 -4.51
C ALA A 9 14.75 -6.55 -5.71
N THR A 10 13.75 -7.43 -5.78
CA THR A 10 13.49 -8.23 -6.98
C THR A 10 12.92 -7.31 -8.05
N VAL A 11 13.72 -7.02 -9.08
CA VAL A 11 13.34 -6.18 -10.21
C VAL A 11 13.50 -6.91 -11.55
N PRO A 12 12.69 -6.61 -12.56
CA PRO A 12 11.58 -5.63 -12.52
C PRO A 12 10.46 -6.06 -11.58
N PHE A 13 9.73 -5.08 -11.04
CA PHE A 13 8.55 -5.27 -10.20
C PHE A 13 7.29 -5.05 -11.06
N PRO A 14 6.78 -6.10 -11.73
CA PRO A 14 5.64 -5.97 -12.63
C PRO A 14 4.36 -5.69 -11.84
N MET A 15 3.63 -4.67 -12.26
CA MET A 15 2.31 -4.30 -11.73
C MET A 15 1.34 -3.99 -12.86
N PRO A 16 0.03 -4.22 -12.67
CA PRO A 16 -0.96 -3.66 -13.58
C PRO A 16 -1.02 -2.13 -13.43
N ARG A 17 -1.63 -1.46 -14.40
CA ARG A 17 -2.06 -0.08 -14.23
C ARG A 17 -3.31 -0.09 -13.34
N PRO A 18 -3.48 0.87 -12.41
CA PRO A 18 -4.64 0.87 -11.53
C PRO A 18 -5.96 0.99 -12.29
N GLU A 19 -5.96 1.61 -13.48
CA GLU A 19 -7.15 1.78 -14.32
C GLU A 19 -7.54 0.52 -15.10
N ASP A 20 -6.67 -0.50 -15.14
CA ASP A 20 -6.98 -1.79 -15.75
C ASP A 20 -7.59 -2.79 -14.76
N LEU A 21 -7.55 -2.46 -13.45
CA LEU A 21 -8.12 -3.32 -12.42
C LEU A 21 -9.66 -3.35 -12.51
N PRO A 22 -10.31 -4.45 -12.07
CA PRO A 22 -11.77 -4.49 -12.01
C PRO A 22 -12.34 -3.34 -11.16
N ASP A 23 -13.45 -2.76 -11.60
CA ASP A 23 -13.98 -1.55 -10.96
C ASP A 23 -14.58 -1.81 -9.56
N ASP A 24 -15.14 -2.98 -9.30
CA ASP A 24 -15.88 -3.27 -8.05
C ASP A 24 -15.88 -4.75 -7.65
N ALA A 25 -16.47 -5.07 -6.50
CA ALA A 25 -16.55 -6.44 -5.97
C ALA A 25 -17.27 -7.43 -6.91
N PRO A 26 -18.41 -7.09 -7.55
CA PRO A 26 -19.00 -7.92 -8.61
C PRO A 26 -18.04 -8.18 -9.78
N ALA A 27 -17.34 -7.17 -10.28
CA ALA A 27 -16.36 -7.32 -11.35
C ALA A 27 -15.15 -8.16 -10.90
N ILE A 28 -14.69 -7.99 -9.65
CA ILE A 28 -13.70 -8.86 -9.01
C ILE A 28 -14.23 -10.29 -8.99
N ALA A 29 -15.46 -10.55 -8.56
CA ALA A 29 -16.01 -11.91 -8.48
C ALA A 29 -16.13 -12.57 -9.86
N ALA A 30 -16.48 -11.78 -10.89
CA ALA A 30 -16.57 -12.25 -12.27
C ALA A 30 -15.18 -12.51 -12.88
N ALA A 31 -14.18 -11.69 -12.51
CA ALA A 31 -12.81 -11.80 -12.98
C ALA A 31 -11.99 -12.82 -12.21
N ALA A 32 -12.25 -13.00 -10.91
CA ALA A 32 -11.52 -13.86 -9.97
C ALA A 32 -11.73 -15.32 -10.38
N PRO A 33 -10.76 -15.93 -11.07
CA PRO A 33 -10.86 -17.33 -11.41
C PRO A 33 -10.65 -18.15 -10.13
N SER A 34 -11.05 -19.42 -10.17
CA SER A 34 -10.64 -20.41 -9.14
C SER A 34 -9.11 -20.43 -8.90
N VAL A 35 -8.33 -19.89 -9.83
CA VAL A 35 -6.88 -19.69 -9.72
C VAL A 35 -6.44 -18.84 -8.53
N LEU A 36 -7.28 -17.96 -7.98
CA LEU A 36 -6.93 -17.15 -6.79
C LEU A 36 -7.19 -17.88 -5.47
N ALA A 37 -8.09 -18.88 -5.47
CA ALA A 37 -8.45 -19.61 -4.27
C ALA A 37 -7.29 -20.45 -3.73
N LEU A 38 -6.45 -21.02 -4.61
CA LEU A 38 -5.29 -21.80 -4.21
C LEU A 38 -4.22 -20.94 -3.50
N PRO A 39 -3.70 -19.84 -4.10
CA PRO A 39 -2.79 -18.92 -3.42
C PRO A 39 -3.32 -18.40 -2.07
N ALA A 40 -4.60 -18.02 -2.02
CA ALA A 40 -5.23 -17.53 -0.79
C ALA A 40 -5.31 -18.63 0.29
N GLY A 41 -5.66 -19.86 -0.12
CA GLY A 41 -5.71 -21.02 0.77
C GLY A 41 -4.34 -21.42 1.31
N GLU A 42 -3.28 -21.34 0.50
CA GLU A 42 -1.89 -21.62 0.89
C GLU A 42 -1.41 -20.72 2.03
N VAL A 43 -1.57 -19.40 1.88
CA VAL A 43 -1.18 -18.44 2.92
C VAL A 43 -2.03 -18.58 4.16
N ALA A 44 -3.30 -18.98 4.05
CA ALA A 44 -4.23 -19.08 5.17
C ALA A 44 -4.08 -20.35 6.02
N ARG A 45 -3.26 -21.33 5.62
CA ARG A 45 -3.13 -22.59 6.38
C ARG A 45 -2.57 -22.33 7.78
N PRO A 46 -3.09 -23.00 8.82
CA PRO A 46 -2.56 -22.88 10.18
C PRO A 46 -1.06 -23.18 10.27
N ALA A 47 -0.57 -24.17 9.50
CA ALA A 47 0.85 -24.51 9.45
C ALA A 47 1.74 -23.37 8.91
N SER A 48 1.19 -22.52 8.04
CA SER A 48 1.88 -21.34 7.49
C SER A 48 1.99 -20.19 8.51
N ARG A 49 1.38 -20.31 9.69
CA ARG A 49 1.26 -19.23 10.69
C ARG A 49 2.06 -19.47 11.97
N THR A 50 2.91 -20.51 11.99
CA THR A 50 3.73 -20.87 13.16
C THR A 50 4.97 -20.00 13.32
N GLY A 51 5.45 -19.38 12.23
CA GLY A 51 6.62 -18.53 12.22
C GLY A 51 6.76 -17.75 10.90
N VAL A 52 7.69 -16.79 10.86
CA VAL A 52 7.94 -15.97 9.67
C VAL A 52 8.48 -16.83 8.51
N ALA A 53 9.32 -17.82 8.82
CA ALA A 53 9.87 -18.74 7.81
C ALA A 53 8.78 -19.58 7.13
N GLU A 54 7.83 -20.11 7.91
CA GLU A 54 6.70 -20.87 7.37
C GLU A 54 5.75 -20.00 6.56
N LEU A 55 5.51 -18.76 6.99
CA LEU A 55 4.72 -17.80 6.24
C LEU A 55 5.40 -17.41 4.92
N LEU A 56 6.73 -17.21 4.93
CA LEU A 56 7.53 -16.95 3.74
C LEU A 56 7.48 -18.13 2.77
N ALA A 57 7.62 -19.36 3.27
CA ALA A 57 7.50 -20.57 2.46
C ALA A 57 6.10 -20.66 1.81
N ALA A 58 5.05 -20.41 2.58
CA ALA A 58 3.68 -20.41 2.07
C ALA A 58 3.43 -19.32 1.01
N ALA A 59 3.96 -18.11 1.20
CA ALA A 59 3.86 -17.04 0.20
C ALA A 59 4.58 -17.40 -1.11
N ARG A 60 5.75 -18.06 -1.03
CA ARG A 60 6.47 -18.57 -2.20
C ARG A 60 5.73 -19.71 -2.91
N THR A 61 5.13 -20.62 -2.15
CA THR A 61 4.25 -21.67 -2.70
C THR A 61 3.04 -21.04 -3.39
N ALA A 62 2.32 -20.13 -2.72
CA ALA A 62 1.20 -19.38 -3.30
C ALA A 62 1.59 -18.66 -4.59
N ARG A 63 2.78 -18.05 -4.64
CA ARG A 63 3.31 -17.44 -5.87
C ARG A 63 3.57 -18.48 -6.95
N THR A 64 4.10 -19.65 -6.61
CA THR A 64 4.33 -20.73 -7.58
C THR A 64 3.01 -21.28 -8.13
N GLU A 65 2.01 -21.48 -7.27
CA GLU A 65 0.66 -21.96 -7.63
C GLU A 65 -0.10 -20.99 -8.53
N LEU A 66 0.04 -19.67 -8.32
CA LEU A 66 -0.49 -18.66 -9.25
C LEU A 66 0.08 -18.84 -10.68
N GLY A 67 1.25 -19.46 -10.80
CA GLY A 67 1.88 -19.75 -12.08
C GLY A 67 2.44 -18.51 -12.79
N ARG A 68 2.82 -18.69 -14.05
CA ARG A 68 3.30 -17.59 -14.89
C ARG A 68 2.10 -16.77 -15.36
N VAL A 69 2.02 -15.52 -14.94
CA VAL A 69 1.04 -14.57 -15.47
C VAL A 69 1.56 -14.04 -16.80
N SER A 70 0.86 -14.37 -17.89
CA SER A 70 1.19 -13.85 -19.21
C SER A 70 0.93 -12.35 -19.25
N SER A 71 1.94 -11.56 -19.61
CA SER A 71 1.81 -10.12 -19.67
C SER A 71 2.81 -9.49 -20.64
N THR A 72 2.51 -8.26 -21.03
CA THR A 72 3.35 -7.43 -21.91
C THR A 72 3.63 -6.09 -21.25
N LEU A 73 4.89 -5.67 -21.26
CA LEU A 73 5.30 -4.34 -20.79
C LEU A 73 4.53 -3.26 -21.56
N VAL A 74 3.96 -2.30 -20.84
CA VAL A 74 3.38 -1.09 -21.41
C VAL A 74 4.52 -0.22 -21.94
N GLY A 75 4.53 0.01 -23.25
CA GLY A 75 5.54 0.84 -23.92
C GLY A 75 5.20 2.33 -23.85
N ASP A 76 4.42 2.80 -24.82
CA ASP A 76 3.93 4.18 -24.84
C ASP A 76 2.59 4.27 -24.09
N ASP A 77 2.60 4.90 -22.91
CA ASP A 77 1.41 5.12 -22.10
C ASP A 77 0.98 6.59 -22.15
N PRO A 78 -0.07 6.94 -22.90
CA PRO A 78 -0.54 8.32 -23.00
C PRO A 78 -1.14 8.85 -21.68
N GLY A 79 -1.52 7.96 -20.76
CA GLY A 79 -2.03 8.33 -19.43
C GLY A 79 -0.92 8.54 -18.39
N GLU A 80 0.32 8.15 -18.70
CA GLU A 80 1.44 8.26 -17.77
C GLU A 80 1.99 9.69 -17.72
N SER A 81 1.95 10.29 -16.54
CA SER A 81 2.65 11.56 -16.32
C SER A 81 4.15 11.33 -16.16
N ARG A 82 4.97 12.31 -16.59
CA ARG A 82 6.43 12.22 -16.41
C ARG A 82 6.85 11.97 -14.94
N PRO A 83 6.28 12.66 -13.93
CA PRO A 83 6.59 12.35 -12.53
C PRO A 83 6.25 10.92 -12.12
N ASN A 84 5.18 10.33 -12.67
CA ASN A 84 4.86 8.93 -12.42
C ASN A 84 5.91 8.00 -13.02
N ARG A 85 6.29 8.21 -14.29
CA ARG A 85 7.37 7.45 -14.94
C ARG A 85 8.66 7.50 -14.14
N ASP A 86 9.02 8.70 -13.68
CA ASP A 86 10.23 8.92 -12.90
C ASP A 86 10.20 8.14 -11.57
N ASN A 87 9.06 8.09 -10.88
CA ASN A 87 8.86 7.27 -9.69
C ASN A 87 8.94 5.76 -10.01
N ASP A 88 8.24 5.28 -11.03
CA ASP A 88 8.26 3.86 -11.41
C ASP A 88 9.69 3.41 -11.74
N LEU A 89 10.44 4.20 -12.52
CA LEU A 89 11.85 3.94 -12.84
C LEU A 89 12.74 3.89 -11.60
N ALA A 90 12.58 4.81 -10.66
CA ALA A 90 13.41 4.89 -9.45
C ALA A 90 13.19 3.73 -8.47
N PHE A 91 12.04 3.06 -8.56
CA PHE A 91 11.72 1.90 -7.74
C PHE A 91 11.66 0.59 -8.54
N GLY A 92 11.99 0.62 -9.83
CA GLY A 92 11.99 -0.57 -10.69
C GLY A 92 10.61 -1.18 -10.92
N ILE A 93 9.56 -0.36 -10.85
CA ILE A 93 8.20 -0.78 -11.19
C ILE A 93 8.05 -0.76 -12.70
N GLU A 94 7.54 -1.86 -13.25
CA GLU A 94 7.15 -1.94 -14.65
C GLU A 94 5.63 -2.09 -14.73
N ARG A 95 4.98 -1.35 -15.63
CA ARG A 95 3.54 -1.44 -15.88
C ARG A 95 3.26 -2.46 -16.97
N HIS A 96 2.36 -3.40 -16.70
CA HIS A 96 2.09 -4.53 -17.58
C HIS A 96 0.61 -4.60 -17.96
N LEU A 97 0.35 -4.99 -19.22
CA LEU A 97 -0.96 -5.43 -19.70
C LEU A 97 -1.05 -6.96 -19.61
N GLY A 98 -2.22 -7.49 -19.31
CA GLY A 98 -2.47 -8.92 -19.15
C GLY A 98 -3.79 -9.15 -18.43
N ASP A 99 -3.90 -10.28 -17.72
CA ASP A 99 -4.95 -10.43 -16.70
C ASP A 99 -4.62 -9.49 -15.52
N PRO A 100 -5.39 -8.40 -15.33
CA PRO A 100 -5.05 -7.35 -14.38
C PRO A 100 -5.11 -7.85 -12.94
N LEU A 101 -6.05 -8.75 -12.63
CA LEU A 101 -6.21 -9.27 -11.28
C LEU A 101 -5.12 -10.28 -10.95
N ALA A 102 -4.76 -11.17 -11.88
CA ALA A 102 -3.62 -12.07 -11.71
C ALA A 102 -2.30 -11.30 -11.58
N LEU A 103 -2.10 -10.22 -12.35
CA LEU A 103 -0.95 -9.32 -12.23
C LEU A 103 -0.91 -8.64 -10.86
N PHE A 104 -2.05 -8.15 -10.37
CA PHE A 104 -2.14 -7.55 -9.04
C PHE A 104 -1.79 -8.53 -7.93
N VAL A 105 -2.35 -9.75 -7.96
CA VAL A 105 -2.07 -10.79 -6.96
C VAL A 105 -0.60 -11.23 -7.04
N GLN A 106 -0.02 -11.32 -8.23
CA GLN A 106 1.41 -11.55 -8.39
C GLN A 106 2.24 -10.44 -7.71
N ALA A 107 1.91 -9.17 -7.95
CA ALA A 107 2.61 -8.05 -7.34
C ALA A 107 2.46 -8.07 -5.80
N ALA A 108 1.27 -8.39 -5.29
CA ALA A 108 1.01 -8.50 -3.86
C ALA A 108 1.83 -9.63 -3.21
N LEU A 109 1.87 -10.81 -3.82
CA LEU A 109 2.69 -11.93 -3.33
C LEU A 109 4.18 -11.59 -3.37
N ASN A 110 4.66 -10.95 -4.44
CA ASN A 110 6.06 -10.54 -4.56
C ASN A 110 6.45 -9.49 -3.51
N ALA A 111 5.59 -8.50 -3.27
CA ALA A 111 5.81 -7.51 -2.21
C ALA A 111 5.80 -8.17 -0.81
N HIS A 112 4.88 -9.11 -0.57
CA HIS A 112 4.80 -9.83 0.68
C HIS A 112 6.04 -10.70 0.93
N ILE A 113 6.47 -11.47 -0.06
CA ILE A 113 7.71 -12.25 -0.03
C ILE A 113 8.88 -11.32 0.28
N GLY A 114 8.96 -10.17 -0.39
CA GLY A 114 10.04 -9.20 -0.20
C GLY A 114 10.17 -8.69 1.24
N ILE A 115 9.06 -8.42 1.94
CA ILE A 115 9.13 -8.01 3.35
C ILE A 115 9.39 -9.18 4.30
N LEU A 116 8.87 -10.37 3.99
CA LEU A 116 9.06 -11.57 4.80
C LEU A 116 10.52 -12.05 4.75
N GLU A 117 11.19 -11.94 3.61
CA GLU A 117 12.63 -12.20 3.48
C GLU A 117 13.45 -11.28 4.39
N ILE A 118 13.19 -9.97 4.37
CA ILE A 118 13.88 -9.04 5.26
C ILE A 118 13.58 -9.37 6.73
N ALA A 119 12.31 -9.67 7.05
CA ALA A 119 11.88 -9.98 8.40
C ALA A 119 12.53 -11.27 8.94
N GLU A 120 12.68 -12.29 8.09
CA GLU A 120 13.34 -13.56 8.44
C GLU A 120 14.84 -13.37 8.62
N GLU A 121 15.50 -12.71 7.67
CA GLU A 121 16.96 -12.58 7.65
C GLU A 121 17.47 -11.56 8.68
N ARG A 122 16.71 -10.47 8.89
CA ARG A 122 17.17 -9.26 9.59
C ARG A 122 16.24 -8.79 10.71
N GLY A 123 15.04 -9.36 10.85
CA GLY A 123 14.01 -8.81 11.71
C GLY A 123 13.45 -7.47 11.20
N THR A 124 12.66 -6.79 12.03
CA THR A 124 12.16 -5.43 11.72
C THR A 124 12.20 -4.52 12.94
N GLY A 125 12.28 -3.21 12.72
CA GLY A 125 12.15 -2.19 13.76
C GLY A 125 10.69 -1.81 14.04
N LEU A 126 9.73 -2.47 13.39
CA LEU A 126 8.32 -2.30 13.67
C LEU A 126 7.98 -2.85 15.06
N ASP A 127 7.04 -2.19 15.74
CA ASP A 127 6.38 -2.82 16.87
C ASP A 127 5.47 -3.97 16.40
N GLN A 128 5.09 -4.86 17.33
CA GLN A 128 4.28 -6.03 17.02
C GLN A 128 2.91 -5.66 16.41
N ALA A 129 2.34 -4.51 16.78
CA ALA A 129 1.06 -4.05 16.23
C ALA A 129 1.20 -3.67 14.75
N SER A 130 2.22 -2.90 14.39
CA SER A 130 2.49 -2.49 13.02
C SER A 130 2.92 -3.67 12.15
N TRP A 131 3.70 -4.61 12.70
CA TRP A 131 3.98 -5.87 12.01
C TRP A 131 2.70 -6.68 11.72
N CYS A 132 1.81 -6.79 12.71
CA CYS A 132 0.50 -7.42 12.54
C CYS A 132 -0.33 -6.74 11.44
N ASP A 133 -0.41 -5.42 11.43
CA ASP A 133 -1.18 -4.68 10.42
C ASP A 133 -0.62 -4.88 9.02
N LEU A 134 0.71 -4.90 8.88
CA LEU A 134 1.40 -5.13 7.61
C LEU A 134 1.04 -6.50 7.02
N VAL A 135 1.16 -7.57 7.82
CA VAL A 135 0.84 -8.94 7.38
C VAL A 135 -0.65 -9.10 7.11
N LYS A 136 -1.52 -8.57 8.00
CA LYS A 136 -2.98 -8.61 7.82
C LYS A 136 -3.46 -7.86 6.59
N GLY A 137 -2.72 -6.85 6.12
CA GLY A 137 -3.00 -6.17 4.86
C GLY A 137 -2.96 -7.14 3.68
N PHE A 138 -1.89 -7.94 3.58
CA PHE A 138 -1.76 -8.96 2.55
C PHE A 138 -2.79 -10.08 2.69
N ASP A 139 -3.05 -10.55 3.92
CA ASP A 139 -4.11 -11.53 4.18
C ASP A 139 -5.46 -11.01 3.71
N THR A 140 -5.78 -9.74 4.02
CA THR A 140 -7.03 -9.11 3.63
C THR A 140 -7.14 -9.06 2.11
N LEU A 141 -6.11 -8.60 1.40
CA LEU A 141 -6.15 -8.53 -0.06
C LEU A 141 -6.30 -9.92 -0.70
N LEU A 142 -5.46 -10.88 -0.33
CA LEU A 142 -5.47 -12.21 -0.97
C LEU A 142 -6.78 -12.95 -0.72
N LEU A 143 -7.31 -12.91 0.50
CA LEU A 143 -8.55 -13.61 0.85
C LEU A 143 -9.78 -12.90 0.31
N TRP A 144 -9.82 -11.57 0.35
CA TRP A 144 -10.96 -10.81 -0.17
C TRP A 144 -11.06 -10.95 -1.69
N LEU A 145 -9.96 -10.90 -2.43
CA LEU A 145 -10.02 -11.09 -3.89
C LEU A 145 -10.47 -12.51 -4.28
N ALA A 146 -10.24 -13.51 -3.42
CA ALA A 146 -10.74 -14.86 -3.62
C ALA A 146 -12.23 -15.03 -3.24
N GLU A 147 -12.75 -14.19 -2.34
CA GLU A 147 -14.15 -14.19 -1.88
C GLU A 147 -14.64 -12.74 -1.65
N PRO A 148 -14.92 -11.96 -2.72
CA PRO A 148 -15.07 -10.50 -2.64
C PRO A 148 -16.36 -10.04 -1.94
N THR A 149 -17.28 -10.95 -1.67
CA THR A 149 -18.52 -10.70 -0.93
C THR A 149 -18.33 -10.77 0.58
N ARG A 150 -17.15 -11.17 1.06
CA ARG A 150 -16.91 -11.42 2.49
C ARG A 150 -15.67 -10.70 3.00
N LEU A 151 -15.81 -10.05 4.15
CA LEU A 151 -14.65 -9.54 4.88
C LEU A 151 -13.87 -10.72 5.48
N PRO A 152 -12.57 -10.90 5.17
CA PRO A 152 -11.82 -12.04 5.67
C PRO A 152 -11.76 -12.08 7.20
N ALA A 153 -11.80 -13.28 7.79
CA ALA A 153 -11.53 -13.42 9.22
C ALA A 153 -10.04 -13.13 9.51
N PRO A 154 -9.70 -12.49 10.64
CA PRO A 154 -8.30 -12.28 11.01
C PRO A 154 -7.57 -13.61 11.18
N LEU A 155 -6.40 -13.73 10.56
CA LEU A 155 -5.49 -14.85 10.76
C LEU A 155 -4.45 -14.53 11.85
N PRO A 156 -3.93 -15.54 12.56
CA PRO A 156 -2.78 -15.35 13.43
C PRO A 156 -1.59 -14.82 12.62
N VAL A 157 -0.91 -13.80 13.15
CA VAL A 157 0.33 -13.28 12.58
C VAL A 157 1.50 -13.77 13.44
N PRO A 158 2.49 -14.47 12.87
CA PRO A 158 3.67 -14.86 13.62
C PRO A 158 4.42 -13.62 14.12
N GLY A 159 4.95 -13.68 15.34
CA GLY A 159 5.83 -12.63 15.85
C GLY A 159 7.08 -12.48 14.98
N CYS A 160 7.59 -11.25 14.87
CA CYS A 160 8.85 -10.98 14.17
C CYS A 160 9.91 -10.56 15.18
N ALA A 161 11.15 -11.00 14.96
CA ALA A 161 12.28 -10.52 15.75
C ALA A 161 12.53 -9.03 15.50
N GLY A 162 13.05 -8.34 16.52
CA GLY A 162 13.53 -6.97 16.36
C GLY A 162 14.71 -6.91 15.37
N SER A 163 14.90 -5.76 14.74
CA SER A 163 16.01 -5.52 13.81
C SER A 163 17.36 -5.92 14.43
N GLY A 164 18.10 -6.75 13.69
CA GLY A 164 19.47 -7.14 14.01
C GLY A 164 20.47 -6.00 13.79
N ARG A 165 21.76 -6.35 13.80
CA ARG A 165 22.82 -5.38 13.46
C ARG A 165 22.67 -4.93 12.01
N PRO A 166 22.68 -3.62 11.71
CA PRO A 166 22.56 -3.13 10.34
C PRO A 166 23.68 -3.64 9.43
N GLU A 167 23.32 -4.07 8.23
CA GLU A 167 24.23 -4.39 7.14
C GLU A 167 24.16 -3.35 6.01
N PRO A 168 25.17 -3.30 5.11
CA PRO A 168 25.14 -2.38 3.97
C PRO A 168 23.87 -2.56 3.13
N LEU A 169 23.26 -1.42 2.79
CA LEU A 169 22.04 -1.31 1.97
C LEU A 169 20.75 -1.75 2.66
N ASP A 170 20.76 -2.11 3.95
CA ASP A 170 19.54 -2.51 4.65
C ASP A 170 18.49 -1.38 4.69
N GLY A 171 18.93 -0.13 4.86
CA GLY A 171 18.02 1.01 4.83
C GLY A 171 17.40 1.17 3.45
N LEU A 172 18.21 1.05 2.40
CA LEU A 172 17.73 1.13 1.02
C LEU A 172 16.81 -0.05 0.63
N ARG A 173 17.07 -1.27 1.12
CA ARG A 173 16.17 -2.44 0.97
C ARG A 173 14.79 -2.18 1.53
N ARG A 174 14.73 -1.74 2.80
CA ARG A 174 13.47 -1.41 3.48
C ARG A 174 12.75 -0.27 2.78
N TRP A 175 13.49 0.76 2.36
CA TRP A 175 12.95 1.87 1.59
C TRP A 175 12.30 1.42 0.29
N VAL A 176 13.01 0.69 -0.58
CA VAL A 176 12.47 0.28 -1.89
C VAL A 176 11.32 -0.70 -1.74
N ARG A 177 11.49 -1.76 -0.93
CA ARG A 177 10.45 -2.79 -0.75
C ARG A 177 9.22 -2.24 -0.03
N GLY A 178 9.41 -1.33 0.93
CA GLY A 178 8.30 -0.65 1.60
C GLY A 178 7.44 0.18 0.63
N HIS A 179 8.05 0.82 -0.37
CA HIS A 179 7.30 1.53 -1.41
C HIS A 179 6.58 0.57 -2.37
N HIS A 180 7.18 -0.59 -2.73
CA HIS A 180 6.46 -1.63 -3.48
C HIS A 180 5.19 -2.08 -2.74
N VAL A 181 5.30 -2.32 -1.44
CA VAL A 181 4.15 -2.66 -0.59
C VAL A 181 3.11 -1.54 -0.61
N PHE A 182 3.53 -0.28 -0.43
CA PHE A 182 2.61 0.85 -0.43
C PHE A 182 1.87 1.02 -1.77
N MET A 183 2.51 0.74 -2.91
CA MET A 183 1.85 0.77 -4.23
C MET A 183 0.80 -0.33 -4.39
N VAL A 184 1.13 -1.57 -4.00
CA VAL A 184 0.16 -2.67 -3.98
C VAL A 184 -1.04 -2.34 -3.08
N LEU A 185 -0.78 -1.87 -1.86
CA LEU A 185 -1.84 -1.51 -0.92
C LEU A 185 -2.68 -0.33 -1.43
N SER A 186 -2.07 0.62 -2.15
CA SER A 186 -2.81 1.74 -2.76
C SER A 186 -3.79 1.26 -3.84
N GLN A 187 -3.38 0.31 -4.70
CA GLN A 187 -4.29 -0.32 -5.65
C GLN A 187 -5.39 -1.11 -4.94
N GLY A 188 -5.06 -1.90 -3.92
CA GLY A 188 -6.04 -2.64 -3.12
C GLY A 188 -7.06 -1.73 -2.40
N GLY A 189 -6.60 -0.58 -1.90
CA GLY A 189 -7.46 0.43 -1.30
C GLY A 189 -8.38 1.09 -2.32
N THR A 190 -7.89 1.34 -3.53
CA THR A 190 -8.69 1.85 -4.66
C THR A 190 -9.83 0.88 -4.99
N LEU A 191 -9.51 -0.41 -5.16
CA LEU A 191 -10.50 -1.47 -5.39
C LEU A 191 -11.59 -1.51 -4.30
N ALA A 192 -11.19 -1.41 -3.04
CA ALA A 192 -12.12 -1.44 -1.90
C ALA A 192 -13.03 -0.19 -1.87
N LEU A 193 -12.50 0.99 -2.16
CA LEU A 193 -13.26 2.24 -2.19
C LEU A 193 -14.25 2.28 -3.36
N ASN A 194 -13.85 1.78 -4.54
CA ASN A 194 -14.76 1.67 -5.67
C ASN A 194 -15.86 0.62 -5.41
N SER A 195 -15.50 -0.52 -4.79
CA SER A 195 -16.48 -1.53 -4.35
C SER A 195 -17.48 -0.97 -3.33
N LEU A 196 -17.03 -0.12 -2.42
CA LEU A 196 -17.89 0.59 -1.48
C LEU A 196 -18.87 1.52 -2.23
N ALA A 197 -18.39 2.26 -3.22
CA ALA A 197 -19.24 3.14 -4.02
C ALA A 197 -20.32 2.36 -4.79
N ALA A 198 -19.93 1.30 -5.51
CA ALA A 198 -20.86 0.45 -6.26
C ALA A 198 -21.92 -0.22 -5.36
N ALA A 199 -21.51 -0.72 -4.19
CA ALA A 199 -22.44 -1.31 -3.23
C ALA A 199 -23.44 -0.26 -2.67
N ALA A 200 -22.96 0.95 -2.35
CA ALA A 200 -23.83 2.02 -1.89
C ALA A 200 -24.85 2.48 -2.96
N ASP A 201 -24.44 2.54 -4.23
CA ASP A 201 -25.30 2.91 -5.35
C ASP A 201 -26.42 1.88 -5.57
N THR A 202 -26.11 0.59 -5.37
CA THR A 202 -27.08 -0.51 -5.45
C THR A 202 -27.83 -0.78 -4.13
N ARG A 203 -27.56 0.02 -3.09
CA ARG A 203 -28.13 -0.11 -1.73
C ARG A 203 -27.80 -1.44 -1.04
N ASP A 204 -26.71 -2.09 -1.42
CA ASP A 204 -26.18 -3.27 -0.76
C ASP A 204 -25.38 -2.87 0.50
N GLU A 205 -26.05 -2.93 1.65
CA GLU A 205 -25.44 -2.55 2.93
C GLU A 205 -24.31 -3.49 3.35
N GLU A 206 -24.46 -4.80 3.10
CA GLU A 206 -23.48 -5.80 3.52
C GLU A 206 -22.22 -5.74 2.64
N GLY A 207 -22.39 -5.60 1.32
CA GLY A 207 -21.30 -5.34 0.38
C GLY A 207 -20.54 -4.06 0.72
N ALA A 208 -21.26 -2.97 1.02
CA ALA A 208 -20.64 -1.71 1.42
C ALA A 208 -19.87 -1.82 2.75
N ALA A 209 -20.44 -2.50 3.75
CA ALA A 209 -19.77 -2.74 5.02
C ALA A 209 -18.51 -3.61 4.85
N THR A 210 -18.56 -4.63 3.99
CA THR A 210 -17.41 -5.46 3.66
C THR A 210 -16.31 -4.64 2.99
N ALA A 211 -16.65 -3.87 1.95
CA ALA A 211 -15.70 -3.03 1.22
C ALA A 211 -15.07 -1.95 2.12
N ALA A 212 -15.86 -1.30 2.98
CA ALA A 212 -15.35 -0.36 3.98
C ALA A 212 -14.39 -1.04 4.97
N GLY A 213 -14.72 -2.25 5.43
CA GLY A 213 -13.84 -3.05 6.30
C GLY A 213 -12.51 -3.40 5.64
N VAL A 214 -12.52 -3.75 4.35
CA VAL A 214 -11.30 -3.98 3.56
C VAL A 214 -10.49 -2.69 3.45
N ALA A 215 -11.12 -1.57 3.08
CA ALA A 215 -10.46 -0.27 2.95
C ALA A 215 -9.77 0.15 4.27
N SER A 216 -10.43 -0.04 5.42
CA SER A 216 -9.87 0.25 6.74
C SER A 216 -8.63 -0.59 7.04
N ARG A 217 -8.69 -1.90 6.78
CA ARG A 217 -7.54 -2.82 7.02
C ARG A 217 -6.37 -2.52 6.09
N VAL A 218 -6.64 -2.22 4.83
CA VAL A 218 -5.62 -1.81 3.88
C VAL A 218 -4.97 -0.49 4.31
N MET A 219 -5.75 0.46 4.85
CA MET A 219 -5.21 1.72 5.35
C MET A 219 -4.31 1.52 6.59
N TRP A 220 -4.68 0.63 7.52
CA TRP A 220 -3.78 0.20 8.61
C TRP A 220 -2.49 -0.44 8.09
N ALA A 221 -2.57 -1.25 7.03
CA ALA A 221 -1.39 -1.80 6.38
C ALA A 221 -0.55 -0.72 5.69
N CYS A 222 -1.15 0.31 5.09
CA CYS A 222 -0.44 1.46 4.52
C CYS A 222 0.37 2.21 5.59
N ARG A 223 -0.22 2.44 6.78
CA ARG A 223 0.50 2.98 7.95
C ARG A 223 1.74 2.15 8.27
N ALA A 224 1.59 0.83 8.34
CA ALA A 224 2.69 -0.08 8.65
C ALA A 224 3.75 -0.14 7.54
N ALA A 225 3.34 -0.07 6.27
CA ALA A 225 4.25 -0.01 5.13
C ALA A 225 5.11 1.26 5.13
N LEU A 226 4.54 2.40 5.51
CA LEU A 226 5.29 3.65 5.70
C LEU A 226 6.30 3.52 6.84
N ALA A 227 5.89 2.96 7.98
CA ALA A 227 6.80 2.69 9.09
C ALA A 227 7.93 1.74 8.69
N PHE A 228 7.63 0.71 7.88
CA PHE A 228 8.62 -0.23 7.37
C PHE A 228 9.61 0.44 6.41
N ALA A 229 9.11 1.27 5.49
CA ALA A 229 9.98 2.06 4.59
C ALA A 229 10.87 3.04 5.37
N GLY A 230 10.38 3.54 6.51
CA GLY A 230 11.08 4.42 7.44
C GLY A 230 11.99 3.72 8.45
N ASP A 231 12.05 2.39 8.46
CA ASP A 231 12.84 1.57 9.38
C ASP A 231 14.34 1.58 9.00
N ALA A 232 14.90 2.78 8.90
CA ALA A 232 16.31 3.03 8.65
C ALA A 232 16.80 4.10 9.61
N SER A 233 18.07 4.03 10.01
CA SER A 233 18.67 5.11 10.78
C SER A 233 18.85 6.38 9.92
N PRO A 234 18.94 7.58 10.52
CA PRO A 234 19.30 8.80 9.78
C PRO A 234 20.62 8.67 9.03
N GLY A 235 21.59 7.90 9.56
CA GLY A 235 22.86 7.60 8.90
C GLY A 235 22.68 6.79 7.61
N GLN A 236 21.90 5.69 7.67
CA GLN A 236 21.55 4.91 6.48
C GLN A 236 20.77 5.74 5.46
N TYR A 237 19.87 6.63 5.92
CA TYR A 237 19.17 7.53 5.01
C TYR A 237 20.13 8.44 4.25
N GLN A 238 21.09 9.08 4.92
CA GLN A 238 22.06 9.96 4.25
C GLN A 238 23.04 9.20 3.35
N ALA A 239 23.45 8.00 3.75
CA ALA A 239 24.47 7.21 3.06
C ALA A 239 23.92 6.36 1.91
N GLU A 240 22.71 5.81 2.06
CA GLU A 240 22.16 4.78 1.16
C GLU A 240 20.93 5.28 0.38
N ILE A 241 20.00 5.96 1.05
CA ILE A 241 18.70 6.33 0.45
C ILE A 241 18.79 7.66 -0.30
N ARG A 242 19.18 8.74 0.37
CA ARG A 242 19.20 10.10 -0.17
C ARG A 242 19.97 10.23 -1.48
N PRO A 243 21.14 9.58 -1.69
CA PRO A 243 21.85 9.64 -2.97
C PRO A 243 21.03 9.10 -4.15
N THR A 244 20.12 8.14 -3.90
CA THR A 244 19.23 7.59 -4.95
C THR A 244 18.08 8.53 -5.32
N LEU A 245 17.73 9.46 -4.42
CA LEU A 245 16.64 10.43 -4.60
C LEU A 245 17.12 11.78 -5.17
N MET A 246 18.38 11.88 -5.60
CA MET A 246 19.00 13.10 -6.11
C MET A 246 19.60 12.89 -7.50
N PRO A 247 19.80 13.98 -8.29
CA PRO A 247 20.54 13.89 -9.55
C PRO A 247 21.96 13.36 -9.33
N PRO A 248 22.49 12.53 -10.25
CA PRO A 248 21.92 12.13 -11.54
C PRO A 248 21.03 10.87 -11.49
N VAL A 249 20.78 10.29 -10.30
CA VAL A 249 20.03 9.04 -10.17
C VAL A 249 18.53 9.27 -10.35
N ALA A 250 17.99 10.26 -9.65
CA ALA A 250 16.60 10.69 -9.77
C ALA A 250 16.51 12.15 -10.26
N PRO A 251 15.46 12.50 -11.03
CA PRO A 251 15.22 13.88 -11.43
C PRO A 251 14.97 14.79 -10.21
N PRO A 252 15.28 16.10 -10.33
CA PRO A 252 14.94 17.06 -9.29
C PRO A 252 13.43 17.03 -9.00
N GLN A 253 13.06 17.08 -7.71
CA GLN A 253 11.66 17.18 -7.24
C GLN A 253 10.82 15.89 -7.36
N MET A 254 11.46 14.72 -7.35
CA MET A 254 10.75 13.44 -7.18
C MET A 254 9.83 13.50 -5.94
N SER A 255 8.59 13.08 -6.11
CA SER A 255 7.58 13.11 -5.06
C SER A 255 6.61 11.94 -5.19
N GLY A 256 6.37 11.26 -4.08
CA GLY A 256 5.37 10.19 -4.00
C GLY A 256 3.93 10.68 -4.23
N LEU A 257 3.66 11.99 -4.23
CA LEU A 257 2.32 12.54 -4.51
C LEU A 257 1.84 12.32 -5.95
N ARG A 258 2.78 12.14 -6.88
CA ARG A 258 2.50 11.97 -8.30
C ARG A 258 2.69 10.52 -8.74
N TRP A 259 2.69 9.59 -7.79
CA TRP A 259 2.71 8.18 -8.09
C TRP A 259 1.30 7.74 -8.49
N ARG A 260 1.15 7.12 -9.66
CA ARG A 260 -0.15 6.80 -10.25
C ARG A 260 -1.10 6.02 -9.34
N ASP A 261 -0.59 5.03 -8.61
CA ASP A 261 -1.42 4.24 -7.68
C ASP A 261 -1.90 5.07 -6.49
N HIS A 262 -1.10 6.03 -6.03
CA HIS A 262 -1.49 6.97 -4.99
C HIS A 262 -2.51 7.99 -5.51
N GLU A 263 -2.34 8.48 -6.73
CA GLU A 263 -3.31 9.36 -7.39
C GLU A 263 -4.67 8.66 -7.54
N ALA A 264 -4.67 7.40 -8.01
CA ALA A 264 -5.88 6.57 -8.12
C ALA A 264 -6.58 6.38 -6.76
N LEU A 265 -5.84 6.06 -5.70
CA LEU A 265 -6.38 5.94 -4.35
C LEU A 265 -7.03 7.23 -3.86
N VAL A 266 -6.41 8.38 -4.12
CA VAL A 266 -6.92 9.69 -3.70
C VAL A 266 -8.18 10.07 -4.48
N VAL A 267 -8.26 9.74 -5.77
CA VAL A 267 -9.47 9.92 -6.58
C VAL A 267 -10.61 9.06 -6.03
N ALA A 268 -10.40 7.76 -5.84
CA ALA A 268 -11.41 6.86 -5.28
C ALA A 268 -11.88 7.28 -3.87
N LEU A 269 -10.96 7.76 -3.01
CA LEU A 269 -11.32 8.31 -1.70
C LEU A 269 -12.21 9.56 -1.80
N THR A 270 -11.99 10.39 -2.82
CA THR A 270 -12.77 11.61 -3.04
C THR A 270 -14.16 11.27 -3.59
N GLU A 271 -14.22 10.35 -4.55
CA GLU A 271 -15.45 9.94 -5.23
C GLU A 271 -16.36 9.09 -4.33
N SER A 272 -15.80 8.30 -3.41
CA SER A 272 -16.56 7.51 -2.42
C SER A 272 -17.24 8.33 -1.33
N ARG A 273 -17.16 9.67 -1.33
CA ARG A 273 -17.78 10.54 -0.30
C ARG A 273 -19.27 10.24 -0.09
N GLY A 274 -20.03 10.08 -1.18
CA GLY A 274 -21.47 9.78 -1.10
C GLY A 274 -21.74 8.42 -0.46
N ALA A 275 -20.91 7.43 -0.79
CA ALA A 275 -21.01 6.08 -0.26
C ALA A 275 -20.69 6.04 1.24
N TRP A 276 -19.66 6.77 1.68
CA TRP A 276 -19.36 6.93 3.12
C TRP A 276 -20.51 7.60 3.87
N SER A 277 -21.13 8.65 3.30
CA SER A 277 -22.30 9.30 3.91
C SER A 277 -23.45 8.31 4.08
N TRP A 278 -23.76 7.58 3.02
CA TRP A 278 -24.84 6.60 3.01
C TRP A 278 -24.60 5.45 4.01
N LEU A 279 -23.37 4.93 4.06
CA LEU A 279 -23.00 3.86 4.97
C LEU A 279 -22.98 4.35 6.43
N ALA A 280 -22.50 5.56 6.71
CA ALA A 280 -22.40 6.09 8.07
C ALA A 280 -23.76 6.24 8.76
N GLU A 281 -24.84 6.52 8.01
CA GLU A 281 -26.21 6.53 8.53
C GLU A 281 -26.67 5.16 9.06
N ARG A 282 -26.08 4.07 8.55
CA ARG A 282 -26.50 2.68 8.81
C ARG A 282 -25.52 1.93 9.69
N ARG A 283 -24.23 2.18 9.49
CA ARG A 283 -23.06 1.53 10.11
C ARG A 283 -22.02 2.58 10.49
N PRO A 284 -22.30 3.48 11.46
CA PRO A 284 -21.40 4.57 11.82
C PRO A 284 -19.98 4.09 12.19
N GLY A 285 -19.87 2.93 12.84
CA GLY A 285 -18.58 2.34 13.21
C GLY A 285 -17.65 2.06 12.02
N ALA A 286 -18.18 1.74 10.83
CA ALA A 286 -17.35 1.51 9.65
C ALA A 286 -16.61 2.78 9.19
N LEU A 287 -17.28 3.94 9.27
CA LEU A 287 -16.65 5.23 8.98
C LEU A 287 -15.65 5.63 10.06
N GLU A 288 -15.96 5.39 11.34
CA GLU A 288 -15.06 5.68 12.46
C GLU A 288 -13.76 4.86 12.37
N ASP A 289 -13.87 3.57 12.05
CA ASP A 289 -12.72 2.69 11.84
C ASP A 289 -11.84 3.19 10.69
N PHE A 290 -12.44 3.54 9.56
CA PHE A 290 -11.70 4.04 8.39
C PHE A 290 -11.00 5.36 8.69
N ARG A 291 -11.68 6.29 9.36
CA ARG A 291 -11.09 7.57 9.80
C ARG A 291 -9.89 7.38 10.69
N THR A 292 -10.02 6.51 11.68
CA THR A 292 -8.95 6.21 12.63
C THR A 292 -7.72 5.65 11.88
N ALA A 293 -7.94 4.74 10.93
CA ALA A 293 -6.87 4.18 10.10
C ALA A 293 -6.22 5.25 9.20
N LEU A 294 -7.03 6.13 8.59
CA LEU A 294 -6.56 7.22 7.73
C LEU A 294 -5.70 8.22 8.52
N ASP A 295 -6.19 8.67 9.67
CA ASP A 295 -5.49 9.61 10.54
C ASP A 295 -4.15 9.01 10.99
N ALA A 296 -4.15 7.76 11.44
CA ALA A 296 -2.94 7.04 11.86
C ALA A 296 -1.93 6.90 10.70
N THR A 297 -2.40 6.73 9.47
CA THR A 297 -1.54 6.70 8.27
C THR A 297 -0.84 8.02 8.02
N TYR A 298 -1.55 9.16 8.16
CA TYR A 298 -0.92 10.48 8.05
C TYR A 298 0.06 10.77 9.17
N GLU A 299 -0.26 10.38 10.41
CA GLU A 299 0.69 10.51 11.52
C GLU A 299 1.96 9.70 11.28
N ALA A 300 1.85 8.46 10.79
CA ALA A 300 3.02 7.66 10.43
C ALA A 300 3.85 8.32 9.31
N HIS A 301 3.20 8.85 8.26
CA HIS A 301 3.90 9.55 7.19
C HIS A 301 4.66 10.79 7.71
N LYS A 302 4.03 11.59 8.58
CA LYS A 302 4.68 12.72 9.24
C LYS A 302 5.86 12.27 10.09
N GLY A 303 5.71 11.16 10.83
CA GLY A 303 6.76 10.55 11.64
C GLY A 303 7.99 10.17 10.82
N VAL A 304 7.80 9.51 9.68
CA VAL A 304 8.90 9.12 8.76
C VAL A 304 9.64 10.35 8.23
N CYS A 305 8.93 11.38 7.80
CA CYS A 305 9.57 12.63 7.36
C CYS A 305 10.32 13.31 8.51
N GLY A 306 9.71 13.40 9.70
CA GLY A 306 10.33 13.99 10.88
C GLY A 306 11.59 13.24 11.31
N HIS A 307 11.61 11.92 11.20
CA HIS A 307 12.74 11.06 11.54
C HIS A 307 13.97 11.32 10.66
N PHE A 308 13.80 11.47 9.35
CA PHE A 308 14.93 11.61 8.42
C PHE A 308 15.44 13.03 8.24
N VAL A 309 14.54 14.02 8.20
CA VAL A 309 14.92 15.41 7.87
C VAL A 309 14.64 16.38 9.01
N GLY A 310 14.06 15.93 10.12
CA GLY A 310 13.61 16.82 11.20
C GLY A 310 12.32 17.58 10.84
N SER A 311 11.65 18.15 11.83
CA SER A 311 10.33 18.80 11.67
C SER A 311 10.36 20.11 10.87
N GLN A 312 11.55 20.68 10.63
CA GLN A 312 11.73 22.01 10.02
C GLN A 312 12.37 21.97 8.63
N SER A 313 12.77 20.80 8.12
CA SER A 313 13.40 20.73 6.81
C SER A 313 12.40 20.96 5.68
N PRO A 314 12.79 21.73 4.63
CA PRO A 314 11.93 22.02 3.50
C PRO A 314 11.54 20.72 2.77
N SER A 315 10.30 20.67 2.31
CA SER A 315 9.81 19.56 1.47
C SER A 315 10.68 19.37 0.23
N LEU A 316 10.79 18.13 -0.30
CA LEU A 316 11.36 17.90 -1.64
C LEU A 316 10.60 18.64 -2.75
N LEU A 317 9.37 19.09 -2.46
CA LEU A 317 8.53 19.94 -3.30
C LEU A 317 8.73 21.44 -3.07
N ALA A 318 9.64 21.83 -2.18
CA ALA A 318 9.94 23.24 -1.92
C ALA A 318 10.56 23.87 -3.18
N THR A 319 9.84 24.83 -3.77
CA THR A 319 10.40 25.70 -4.81
C THR A 319 11.22 26.80 -4.14
N SER A 320 12.05 27.53 -4.92
CA SER A 320 12.82 28.68 -4.43
C SER A 320 11.97 29.81 -3.82
N ARG A 321 10.63 29.72 -3.90
CA ARG A 321 9.66 30.68 -3.33
C ARG A 321 8.83 30.12 -2.17
N SER A 322 9.04 28.87 -1.74
CA SER A 322 8.26 28.24 -0.66
C SER A 322 9.13 27.33 0.20
N HIS A 323 9.40 27.74 1.45
CA HIS A 323 10.15 26.98 2.46
C HIS A 323 9.25 26.10 3.35
N ARG A 324 8.07 25.68 2.85
CA ARG A 324 7.15 24.89 3.70
C ARG A 324 7.80 23.57 4.12
N PRO A 325 7.81 23.24 5.44
CA PRO A 325 8.34 21.97 5.91
C PRO A 325 7.56 20.78 5.36
N ALA A 326 8.24 19.64 5.14
CA ALA A 326 7.61 18.42 4.63
C ALA A 326 6.39 17.98 5.47
N VAL A 327 6.51 18.05 6.80
CA VAL A 327 5.44 17.73 7.75
C VAL A 327 4.22 18.63 7.56
N GLY A 328 4.43 19.93 7.33
CA GLY A 328 3.34 20.88 7.12
C GLY A 328 2.56 20.66 5.82
N VAL A 329 3.23 20.14 4.78
CA VAL A 329 2.59 19.75 3.51
C VAL A 329 1.73 18.50 3.70
N ILE A 330 2.23 17.48 4.41
CA ILE A 330 1.47 16.25 4.70
C ILE A 330 0.23 16.57 5.54
N GLU A 331 0.39 17.41 6.56
CA GLU A 331 -0.69 17.88 7.43
C GLU A 331 -1.78 18.66 6.66
N GLN A 332 -1.41 19.42 5.63
CA GLN A 332 -2.38 20.04 4.73
C GLN A 332 -3.17 18.99 3.94
N PHE A 333 -2.50 17.98 3.38
CA PHE A 333 -3.17 16.91 2.64
C PHE A 333 -4.06 16.04 3.53
N HIS A 334 -3.64 15.80 4.77
CA HIS A 334 -4.44 15.10 5.78
C HIS A 334 -5.78 15.80 5.96
N ARG A 335 -5.79 17.10 6.26
CA ARG A 335 -7.04 17.86 6.43
C ARG A 335 -7.93 17.86 5.19
N LEU A 336 -7.35 18.01 4.00
CA LEU A 336 -8.11 17.99 2.75
C LEU A 336 -8.81 16.65 2.54
N ARG A 337 -8.11 15.54 2.79
CA ARG A 337 -8.61 14.18 2.56
C ARG A 337 -9.52 13.69 3.69
N ALA A 338 -9.22 13.99 4.95
CA ALA A 338 -10.15 13.74 6.05
C ALA A 338 -11.45 14.55 5.87
N GLY A 339 -11.37 15.74 5.28
CA GLY A 339 -12.51 16.58 4.91
C GLY A 339 -13.39 16.03 3.78
N THR A 340 -12.94 15.03 3.02
CA THR A 340 -13.82 14.35 2.04
C THR A 340 -14.77 13.37 2.72
N LEU A 341 -14.47 12.95 3.96
CA LEU A 341 -15.31 12.04 4.74
C LEU A 341 -16.45 12.79 5.46
N PRO A 342 -17.65 12.18 5.59
CA PRO A 342 -18.82 12.81 6.23
C PRO A 342 -18.54 13.14 7.69
N ALA A 343 -18.90 14.32 8.21
CA ALA A 343 -18.61 14.70 9.61
C ALA A 343 -19.04 13.64 10.64
N PRO A 344 -18.32 13.48 11.77
CA PRO A 344 -18.74 12.53 12.80
C PRO A 344 -20.12 12.89 13.34
N PRO A 345 -20.99 11.92 13.65
CA PRO A 345 -22.28 12.21 14.26
C PRO A 345 -22.08 12.99 15.57
N GLY A 346 -22.68 14.18 15.67
CA GLY A 346 -22.57 15.06 16.85
C GLY A 346 -21.59 16.23 16.73
N ALA A 347 -20.80 16.31 15.65
CA ALA A 347 -20.08 17.54 15.30
C ALA A 347 -21.09 18.56 14.75
N GLY A 348 -21.77 19.27 15.65
CA GLY A 348 -22.63 20.39 15.28
C GLY A 348 -21.83 21.45 14.49
N PRO A 349 -22.49 22.28 13.66
CA PRO A 349 -21.80 23.32 12.93
C PRO A 349 -21.21 24.30 13.96
N HIS A 350 -19.88 24.30 14.11
CA HIS A 350 -19.19 25.34 14.86
C HIS A 350 -19.49 26.68 14.17
N ARG A 351 -20.27 27.51 14.86
CA ARG A 351 -20.47 28.93 14.57
C ARG A 351 -19.23 29.73 14.89
#